data_AF-A0A956YTC5-F1
#
_entry.id   AF-A0A956YTC5-F1
#
_cell.length_a   1.000
_cell.length_b   1.000
_cell.length_c   1.000
_cell.angle_alpha   90.00
_cell.angle_beta   90.00
_cell.angle_gamma   90.00
#
_symmetry.space_group_name_H-M   'P 1'
#
loop_
_entity.id
_entity.type
_entity.pdbx_description
1 polymer ?
#
loop_
_entity_poly.entity_id
_entity_poly.type
_entity_poly.pdbx_seq_one_letter_code
_entity_poly.pdbx_strand_id
1 'polypeptide(L)'
;MNDDLHRLIARWESFAQDAHTRLRQPSADPHTRIHYQAVADTYLQAAKDLRATLEGRSSASGDQMLAPPSFLQITRDQANRLLHRAGLNINTIYIHDDGAMTAVFPRLQPYSQEERSRRLCAAESRVTILDMGKMPDTGDPYIDFALIDEQ
;
A
#
# COMPACT_ATOMS: atom_id res chain seq x y z
N MET A 1 21.63 23.06 -2.02
CA MET A 1 20.62 22.13 -1.46
C MET A 1 19.21 22.57 -1.81
N ASN A 2 18.73 23.78 -1.43
CA ASN A 2 17.40 24.25 -1.87
C ASN A 2 17.30 24.47 -3.39
N ASP A 3 18.34 25.02 -4.02
CA ASP A 3 18.38 25.22 -5.48
C ASP A 3 18.30 23.91 -6.28
N ASP A 4 18.87 22.83 -5.75
CA ASP A 4 18.85 21.52 -6.39
C ASP A 4 17.44 20.92 -6.41
N LEU A 5 16.66 21.17 -5.36
CA LEU A 5 15.27 20.70 -5.24
C LEU A 5 14.33 21.52 -6.13
N HIS A 6 14.52 22.84 -6.24
CA HIS A 6 13.79 23.65 -7.22
C HIS A 6 14.07 23.25 -8.67
N ARG A 7 15.33 22.90 -8.99
CA ARG A 7 15.68 22.34 -10.32
C ARG A 7 15.01 21.00 -10.57
N LEU A 8 14.89 20.15 -9.54
CA LEU A 8 14.21 18.86 -9.65
C LEU A 8 12.71 19.03 -9.92
N ILE A 9 12.05 19.96 -9.22
CA ILE A 9 10.63 20.31 -9.47
C ILE A 9 10.45 20.75 -10.93
N ALA A 10 11.25 21.69 -11.41
CA ALA A 10 11.15 22.19 -12.78
C ALA A 10 11.37 21.07 -13.83
N ARG A 11 12.26 20.12 -13.52
CA ARG A 11 12.51 18.95 -14.37
C ARG A 11 11.30 18.02 -14.42
N TRP A 12 10.66 17.73 -13.29
CA TRP A 12 9.45 16.91 -13.24
C TRP A 12 8.26 17.59 -13.94
N GLU A 13 8.09 18.91 -13.78
CA GLU A 13 7.09 19.68 -14.52
C GLU A 13 7.32 19.62 -16.04
N SER A 14 8.59 19.71 -16.47
CA SER A 14 8.94 19.55 -17.89
C SER A 14 8.63 18.15 -18.43
N PHE A 15 8.82 17.09 -17.64
CA PHE A 15 8.46 15.72 -18.04
C PHE A 15 6.94 15.53 -18.15
N ALA A 16 6.16 16.09 -17.22
CA ALA A 16 4.70 16.06 -17.30
C ALA A 16 4.20 16.80 -18.56
N GLN A 17 4.82 17.93 -18.90
CA GLN A 17 4.47 18.70 -20.10
C GLN A 17 4.82 17.96 -21.40
N ASP A 18 5.95 17.26 -21.46
CA ASP A 18 6.32 16.42 -22.61
C ASP A 18 5.31 15.28 -22.79
N ALA A 19 4.93 14.60 -21.70
CA ALA A 19 3.90 13.57 -21.72
C ALA A 19 2.54 14.11 -22.19
N HIS A 20 2.11 15.29 -21.73
CA HIS A 20 0.90 15.95 -22.24
C HIS A 20 0.98 16.33 -23.73
N THR A 21 2.17 16.70 -24.21
CA THR A 21 2.38 17.01 -25.63
C THR A 21 2.21 15.75 -26.49
N ARG A 22 2.69 14.60 -26.00
CA ARG A 22 2.52 13.29 -26.65
C ARG A 22 1.06 12.83 -26.65
N LEU A 23 0.27 13.16 -25.62
CA LEU A 23 -1.18 12.89 -25.59
C LEU A 23 -1.97 13.63 -26.68
N ARG A 24 -1.47 14.79 -27.12
CA ARG A 24 -2.11 15.61 -28.16
C ARG A 24 -1.76 15.17 -29.58
N GLN A 25 -0.87 14.18 -29.74
CA GLN A 25 -0.54 13.65 -31.05
C GLN A 25 -1.71 12.79 -31.57
N PRO A 26 -2.26 13.10 -32.76
CA PRO A 26 -3.47 12.46 -33.29
C PRO A 26 -3.27 10.98 -33.72
N SER A 27 -2.05 10.45 -33.66
CA SER A 27 -1.69 9.08 -34.05
C SER A 27 -1.48 8.11 -32.87
N ALA A 28 -1.69 8.55 -31.62
CA ALA A 28 -1.45 7.71 -30.45
C ALA A 28 -2.58 6.70 -30.21
N ASP A 29 -2.23 5.41 -30.17
CA ASP A 29 -3.10 4.29 -29.77
C ASP A 29 -3.74 4.54 -28.37
N PRO A 30 -4.98 4.08 -28.10
CA PRO A 30 -5.65 4.28 -26.81
C PRO A 30 -4.84 3.84 -25.58
N HIS A 31 -4.09 2.73 -25.65
CA HIS A 31 -3.25 2.29 -24.54
C HIS A 31 -2.07 3.25 -24.31
N THR A 32 -1.52 3.77 -25.40
CA THR A 32 -0.45 4.77 -25.38
C THR A 32 -0.93 6.05 -24.70
N ARG A 33 -2.20 6.44 -24.93
CA ARG A 33 -2.81 7.60 -24.29
C ARG A 33 -3.02 7.39 -22.79
N ILE A 34 -3.53 6.24 -22.37
CA ILE A 34 -3.70 5.93 -20.94
C ILE A 34 -2.34 5.94 -20.23
N HIS A 35 -1.31 5.35 -20.86
CA HIS A 35 0.04 5.33 -20.31
C HIS A 35 0.61 6.75 -20.14
N TYR A 36 0.58 7.58 -21.17
CA TYR A 36 1.10 8.95 -21.08
C TYR A 36 0.30 9.83 -20.11
N GLN A 37 -1.00 9.57 -19.95
CA GLN A 37 -1.81 10.25 -18.95
C GLN A 37 -1.34 9.91 -17.54
N ALA A 38 -1.22 8.61 -17.21
CA ALA A 38 -0.73 8.18 -15.90
C ALA A 38 0.68 8.72 -15.59
N VAL A 39 1.57 8.74 -16.59
CA VAL A 39 2.92 9.29 -16.46
C VAL A 39 2.89 10.79 -16.18
N ALA A 40 2.08 11.56 -16.93
CA ALA A 40 1.94 13.00 -16.72
C ALA A 40 1.41 13.33 -15.32
N ASP A 41 0.36 12.62 -14.89
CA ASP A 41 -0.27 12.81 -13.59
C ASP A 41 0.70 12.50 -12.44
N THR A 42 1.49 11.43 -12.57
CA THR A 42 2.48 11.04 -11.55
C THR A 42 3.58 12.09 -11.38
N TYR A 43 4.18 12.56 -12.47
CA TYR A 43 5.23 13.59 -12.40
C TYR A 43 4.72 14.93 -11.88
N LEU A 44 3.49 15.30 -12.26
CA LEU A 44 2.87 16.53 -11.79
C LEU A 44 2.56 16.46 -10.29
N GLN A 45 2.07 15.32 -9.80
CA GLN A 45 1.79 15.13 -8.38
C GLN A 45 3.10 15.17 -7.55
N ALA A 46 4.13 14.45 -7.97
CA ALA A 46 5.42 14.46 -7.29
C ALA A 46 6.05 15.87 -7.23
N ALA A 47 5.93 16.67 -8.30
CA ALA A 47 6.40 18.05 -8.32
C ALA A 47 5.65 18.96 -7.33
N LYS A 48 4.33 18.77 -7.21
CA LYS A 48 3.50 19.49 -6.25
C LYS A 48 3.85 19.13 -4.82
N ASP A 49 4.02 17.83 -4.53
CA ASP A 49 4.35 17.36 -3.19
C ASP A 49 5.72 17.87 -2.73
N LEU A 50 6.72 17.84 -3.61
CA LEU A 50 8.05 18.38 -3.32
C LEU A 50 8.02 19.90 -3.12
N ARG A 51 7.27 20.65 -3.93
CA ARG A 51 7.08 22.10 -3.76
C ARG A 51 6.43 22.41 -2.41
N ALA A 52 5.44 21.62 -2.02
CA ALA A 52 4.74 21.75 -0.75
C ALA A 52 5.69 21.52 0.44
N THR A 53 6.50 20.45 0.39
CA THR A 53 7.54 20.21 1.40
C THR A 53 8.52 21.37 1.52
N LEU A 54 8.96 21.97 0.41
CA LEU A 54 9.89 23.12 0.41
C LEU A 54 9.27 24.40 0.97
N GLU A 55 7.98 24.64 0.71
CA GLU A 55 7.27 25.83 1.19
C GLU A 55 6.89 25.73 2.68
N GLY A 56 7.22 24.62 3.35
CA GLY A 56 6.77 24.32 4.71
C GLY A 56 5.25 24.16 4.82
N ARG A 57 4.56 24.24 3.68
CA ARG A 57 3.16 23.87 3.52
C ARG A 57 3.17 22.39 3.24
N SER A 58 3.26 21.57 4.27
CA SER A 58 2.89 20.16 4.12
C SER A 58 1.57 20.13 3.36
N SER A 59 1.59 19.70 2.10
CA SER A 59 0.39 19.51 1.30
C SER A 59 -0.43 18.50 2.08
N ALA A 60 -1.46 18.98 2.77
CA ALA A 60 -2.46 18.17 3.44
C ALA A 60 -3.36 17.52 2.37
N SER A 61 -2.75 16.67 1.54
CA SER A 61 -3.36 15.92 0.45
C SER A 61 -2.49 14.70 0.18
N GLY A 62 -2.38 13.83 1.18
CA GLY A 62 -1.59 12.61 1.14
C GLY A 62 -1.53 12.03 2.53
N ASP A 63 -2.57 11.27 2.87
CA ASP A 63 -2.81 10.58 4.14
C ASP A 63 -2.72 11.44 5.40
N GLN A 64 -3.77 11.38 6.23
CA GLN A 64 -3.54 11.60 7.65
C GLN A 64 -2.47 10.57 8.03
N MET A 65 -1.24 11.03 8.24
CA MET A 65 -0.25 10.30 9.02
C MET A 65 -0.78 10.31 10.46
N LEU A 66 -1.86 9.53 10.67
CA LEU A 66 -2.22 8.95 11.94
C LEU A 66 -0.89 8.46 12.49
N ALA A 67 -0.53 8.90 13.70
CA ALA A 67 0.59 8.32 14.43
C ALA A 67 0.54 6.80 14.19
N PRO A 68 1.66 6.15 13.78
CA PRO A 68 1.63 4.75 13.37
C PRO A 68 0.84 4.00 14.45
N PRO A 69 -0.31 3.38 14.09
CA PRO A 69 -1.13 2.72 15.09
C PRO A 69 -0.20 1.81 15.87
N SER A 70 -0.12 2.04 17.18
CA SER A 70 0.77 1.27 18.03
C SER A 70 0.23 -0.15 18.03
N PHE A 71 0.87 -1.01 17.23
CA PHE A 71 0.45 -2.38 17.09
C PHE A 71 0.92 -3.17 18.30
N LEU A 72 0.03 -4.03 18.79
CA LEU A 72 0.36 -4.95 19.84
C LEU A 72 1.35 -5.98 19.32
N GLN A 73 2.55 -5.96 19.89
CA GLN A 73 3.59 -6.94 19.61
C GLN A 73 3.16 -8.30 20.16
N ILE A 74 2.86 -9.24 19.27
CA ILE A 74 2.50 -10.61 19.65
C ILE A 74 3.51 -11.61 19.10
N THR A 75 3.66 -12.71 19.82
CA THR A 75 4.51 -13.83 19.41
C THR A 75 3.91 -14.61 18.24
N ARG A 76 4.75 -15.30 17.47
CA ARG A 76 4.33 -16.21 16.40
C ARG A 76 3.30 -17.24 16.86
N ASP A 77 3.48 -17.81 18.05
CA ASP A 77 2.52 -18.75 18.64
C ASP A 77 1.15 -18.12 18.91
N GLN A 78 1.11 -16.87 19.38
CA GLN A 78 -0.15 -16.14 19.59
C GLN A 78 -0.86 -15.88 18.26
N ALA A 79 -0.13 -15.45 17.24
CA ALA A 79 -0.69 -15.18 15.92
C ALA A 79 -1.23 -16.47 15.26
N ASN A 80 -0.49 -17.57 15.38
CA ASN A 80 -0.95 -18.89 14.92
C ASN A 80 -2.23 -19.35 15.65
N ARG A 81 -2.31 -19.17 16.97
CA ARG A 81 -3.52 -19.50 17.73
C ARG A 81 -4.72 -18.66 17.30
N LEU A 82 -4.51 -17.37 17.01
CA LEU A 82 -5.54 -16.47 16.51
C LEU A 82 -6.06 -16.90 15.13
N LEU A 83 -5.16 -17.22 14.19
CA LEU A 83 -5.52 -17.72 12.87
C LEU A 83 -6.24 -19.07 12.93
N HIS A 84 -5.77 -19.99 13.80
CA HIS A 84 -6.47 -21.26 14.03
C HIS A 84 -7.86 -21.06 14.65
N ARG A 85 -8.03 -20.11 15.57
CA ARG A 85 -9.34 -19.76 16.14
C ARG A 85 -10.29 -19.21 15.08
N ALA A 86 -9.77 -18.49 14.08
CA ALA A 86 -10.53 -18.06 12.91
C ALA A 86 -10.87 -19.20 11.92
N GLY A 87 -10.42 -20.43 12.19
CA GLY A 87 -10.56 -21.57 11.28
C GLY A 87 -9.71 -21.44 10.01
N LEU A 88 -8.65 -20.64 10.06
CA LEU A 88 -7.75 -20.41 8.94
C LEU A 88 -6.46 -21.19 9.14
N ASN A 89 -6.12 -22.02 8.14
CA ASN A 89 -4.83 -22.70 8.12
C ASN A 89 -3.85 -21.90 7.25
N ILE A 90 -2.69 -21.58 7.78
CA ILE A 90 -1.64 -20.86 7.03
C ILE A 90 -0.52 -21.81 6.64
N ASN A 91 0.18 -21.48 5.56
CA ASN A 91 1.45 -22.11 5.24
C ASN A 91 2.56 -21.50 6.11
N THR A 92 2.63 -20.17 6.12
CA THR A 92 3.70 -19.42 6.77
C THR A 92 3.14 -18.12 7.34
N ILE A 93 3.74 -17.65 8.43
CA ILE A 93 3.53 -16.31 8.97
C ILE A 93 4.86 -15.58 9.17
N TYR A 94 4.90 -14.34 8.72
CA TYR A 94 5.98 -13.39 8.97
C TYR A 94 5.51 -12.36 9.98
N ILE A 95 6.37 -12.04 10.94
CA ILE A 95 6.14 -10.98 11.93
C ILE A 95 7.20 -9.93 11.67
N HIS A 96 6.76 -8.70 11.51
CA HIS A 96 7.59 -7.53 11.27
C HIS A 96 7.90 -6.82 12.59
N ASP A 97 8.99 -6.06 12.64
CA ASP A 97 9.45 -5.40 13.87
C ASP A 97 8.47 -4.32 14.37
N ASP A 98 7.63 -3.80 13.48
CA ASP A 98 6.57 -2.84 13.79
C ASP A 98 5.31 -3.48 14.39
N GLY A 99 5.24 -4.82 14.44
CA GLY A 99 4.10 -5.57 14.96
C GLY A 99 3.06 -5.94 13.89
N ALA A 100 3.30 -5.56 12.64
CA ALA A 100 2.54 -6.07 11.51
C ALA A 100 2.86 -7.55 11.26
N MET A 101 1.90 -8.27 10.68
CA MET A 101 2.02 -9.69 10.41
C MET A 101 1.50 -10.02 9.02
N THR A 102 2.25 -10.85 8.29
CA THR A 102 1.85 -11.36 6.97
C THR A 102 1.53 -12.85 7.10
N ALA A 103 0.26 -13.21 6.96
CA ALA A 103 -0.18 -14.59 6.87
C ALA A 103 -0.30 -15.03 5.41
N VAL A 104 0.42 -16.08 5.04
CA VAL A 104 0.37 -16.68 3.69
C VAL A 104 -0.46 -17.96 3.74
N PHE A 105 -1.46 -18.06 2.87
CA PHE A 105 -2.42 -19.15 2.85
C PHE A 105 -2.16 -20.10 1.67
N PRO A 106 -2.48 -21.39 1.82
CA PRO A 106 -2.47 -22.32 0.70
C PRO A 106 -3.58 -21.98 -0.31
N ARG A 107 -3.27 -22.10 -1.61
CA ARG A 107 -4.23 -21.81 -2.71
C ARG A 107 -5.47 -22.69 -2.69
N LEU A 108 -5.32 -23.94 -2.25
CA LEU A 108 -6.38 -24.95 -2.28
C LEU A 108 -7.37 -24.84 -1.11
N GLN A 109 -7.27 -23.80 -0.28
CA GLN A 109 -8.27 -23.57 0.75
C GLN A 109 -9.63 -23.19 0.15
N PRO A 110 -10.73 -23.67 0.72
CA PRO A 110 -12.08 -23.41 0.21
C PRO A 110 -12.59 -21.99 0.51
N TYR A 111 -11.72 -21.07 0.94
CA TYR A 111 -12.09 -19.71 1.32
C TYR A 111 -11.61 -18.71 0.26
N SER A 112 -12.45 -17.73 -0.06
CA SER A 112 -12.02 -16.54 -0.80
C SER A 112 -11.18 -15.64 0.10
N GLN A 113 -10.50 -14.64 -0.47
CA GLN A 113 -9.70 -13.71 0.31
C GLN A 113 -10.54 -12.86 1.26
N GLU A 114 -11.70 -12.38 0.79
CA GLU A 114 -12.69 -11.67 1.61
C GLU A 114 -13.23 -12.54 2.76
N GLU A 115 -13.47 -13.83 2.51
CA GLU A 115 -13.95 -14.74 3.56
C GLU A 115 -12.87 -14.98 4.61
N ARG A 116 -11.60 -15.04 4.22
CA ARG A 116 -10.47 -15.14 5.16
C ARG A 116 -10.37 -13.90 6.04
N SER A 117 -10.40 -12.71 5.47
CA SER A 117 -10.33 -11.46 6.25
C SER A 117 -11.54 -11.32 7.17
N ARG A 118 -12.75 -11.64 6.68
CA ARG A 118 -13.98 -11.64 7.49
C ARG A 118 -13.88 -12.58 8.69
N ARG A 119 -13.39 -13.80 8.49
CA ARG A 119 -13.18 -14.77 9.59
C ARG A 119 -12.15 -14.29 10.59
N LEU A 120 -11.09 -13.67 10.12
CA LEU A 120 -10.03 -13.13 10.97
C LEU A 120 -10.57 -12.00 11.86
N CYS A 121 -11.28 -11.02 11.27
CA CYS A 121 -11.90 -9.93 12.03
C CYS A 121 -13.02 -10.42 12.95
N ALA A 122 -13.74 -11.50 12.59
CA ALA A 122 -14.75 -12.10 13.45
C ALA A 122 -14.14 -12.86 14.64
N ALA A 123 -12.92 -13.38 14.50
CA ALA A 123 -12.23 -14.12 15.55
C ALA A 123 -11.58 -13.22 16.60
N GLU A 124 -11.25 -11.98 16.24
CA GLU A 124 -10.64 -10.99 17.14
C GLU A 124 -10.96 -9.58 16.65
N SER A 125 -11.67 -8.81 17.49
CA SER A 125 -12.13 -7.46 17.14
C SER A 125 -10.99 -6.45 17.02
N ARG A 126 -9.84 -6.75 17.64
CA ARG A 126 -8.63 -5.92 17.57
C ARG A 126 -7.84 -6.09 16.29
N VAL A 127 -8.21 -7.03 15.41
CA VAL A 127 -7.50 -7.21 14.16
C VAL A 127 -7.87 -6.09 13.19
N THR A 128 -6.85 -5.41 12.71
CA THR A 128 -6.92 -4.49 11.57
C THR A 128 -6.23 -5.14 10.38
N ILE A 129 -6.93 -5.19 9.25
CA ILE A 129 -6.34 -5.65 7.99
C ILE A 129 -5.62 -4.46 7.34
N LEU A 130 -4.33 -4.62 7.08
CA LEU A 130 -3.48 -3.59 6.48
C LEU A 130 -3.50 -3.70 4.95
N ASP A 131 -3.35 -4.92 4.44
CA ASP A 131 -3.38 -5.21 3.00
C ASP A 131 -3.80 -6.67 2.76
N MET A 132 -4.23 -6.96 1.54
CA MET A 132 -4.50 -8.33 1.11
C MET A 132 -4.29 -8.47 -0.39
N GLY A 133 -3.56 -9.51 -0.80
CA GLY A 133 -3.37 -9.80 -2.22
C GLY A 133 -2.87 -11.19 -2.49
N LYS A 134 -2.09 -11.32 -3.56
CA LYS A 134 -1.36 -12.53 -3.90
C LYS A 134 0.12 -12.22 -3.88
N MET A 135 0.91 -13.13 -3.33
CA MET A 135 2.36 -13.02 -3.36
C MET A 135 2.82 -12.94 -4.82
N PRO A 136 3.70 -12.00 -5.19
CA PRO A 136 4.12 -11.80 -6.58
C PRO A 136 4.88 -13.03 -7.12
N ASP A 137 5.66 -13.69 -6.28
CA ASP A 137 6.51 -14.82 -6.68
C ASP A 137 5.73 -16.13 -6.76
N THR A 138 4.96 -16.45 -5.71
CA THR A 138 4.27 -17.73 -5.64
C THR A 138 2.84 -17.65 -6.18
N GLY A 139 2.18 -16.50 -6.08
CA GLY A 139 0.74 -16.37 -6.34
C GLY A 139 -0.14 -16.89 -5.20
N ASP A 140 0.46 -17.22 -4.05
CA ASP A 140 -0.29 -17.64 -2.87
C ASP A 140 -1.04 -16.45 -2.26
N PRO A 141 -2.29 -16.61 -1.78
CA PRO A 141 -3.00 -15.55 -1.10
C PRO A 141 -2.26 -15.14 0.17
N TYR A 142 -2.17 -13.84 0.43
CA TYR A 142 -1.69 -13.32 1.72
C TYR A 142 -2.69 -12.34 2.33
N ILE A 143 -2.60 -12.17 3.64
CA ILE A 143 -3.26 -11.10 4.39
C ILE A 143 -2.20 -10.48 5.29
N ASP A 144 -2.02 -9.18 5.16
CA ASP A 144 -1.28 -8.36 6.09
C ASP A 144 -2.25 -7.80 7.13
N PHE A 145 -1.95 -8.03 8.40
CA PHE A 145 -2.80 -7.63 9.50
C PHE A 145 -1.98 -7.27 10.72
N ALA A 146 -2.57 -6.49 11.61
CA ALA A 146 -2.00 -6.15 12.90
C ALA A 146 -3.08 -6.13 13.98
N LEU A 147 -2.66 -6.21 15.23
CA LEU A 147 -3.54 -6.02 16.38
C LEU A 147 -3.38 -4.59 16.89
N ILE A 148 -4.47 -3.85 17.03
CA ILE A 148 -4.44 -2.54 17.68
C ILE A 148 -4.46 -2.71 19.20
N ASP A 149 -3.66 -1.90 19.90
CA ASP A 149 -3.74 -1.79 21.36
C ASP A 149 -4.97 -0.93 21.72
N GLU A 150 -5.93 -1.51 22.44
CA GLU A 150 -7.09 -0.76 22.94
C GLU A 150 -6.61 0.11 24.11
N GLN A 151 -6.35 1.40 23.86
CA GLN A 151 -6.22 2.40 24.93
C GLN A 151 -7.57 2.71 25.57
#